data_AF-A0A9Q4A9R5-F1
#
_entry.id   AF-A0A9Q4A9R5-F1
#
_cell.length_a   1.000
_cell.length_b   1.000
_cell.length_c   1.000
_cell.angle_alpha   90.00
_cell.angle_beta   90.00
_cell.angle_gamma   90.00
#
_symmetry.space_group_name_H-M   'P 1'
#
loop_
_entity.id
_entity.type
_entity.pdbx_description
1 polymer ?
#
loop_
_entity_poly.entity_id
_entity_poly.type
_entity_poly.pdbx_seq_one_letter_code
_entity_poly.pdbx_strand_id
1 'polypeptide(L)'
;LAAVLAIIGYSLNDTIVVFDRVRENFRLLRKASLIENINISTTQTLLRTIATSVSTLLAISALWAFGGDSLEGFSIALFIGVLAGTYSSIYIANVVLIWLNLTTEDLIPPVVVEKADDLP
;
A
#
# COMPACT_ATOMS: atom_id res chain seq x y z
N LEU A 1 11.09 -12.72 -17.84
CA LEU A 1 11.03 -12.97 -16.38
C LEU A 1 11.35 -11.73 -15.55
N ALA A 2 12.42 -10.98 -15.82
CA ALA A 2 12.79 -9.78 -15.06
C ALA A 2 11.66 -8.74 -14.89
N ALA A 3 10.86 -8.47 -15.94
CA ALA A 3 9.74 -7.54 -15.86
C ALA A 3 8.69 -7.98 -14.83
N VAL A 4 8.35 -9.26 -14.81
CA VAL A 4 7.35 -9.81 -13.87
C VAL A 4 7.82 -9.68 -12.43
N LEU A 5 9.09 -9.98 -12.16
CA LEU A 5 9.67 -9.83 -10.82
C LEU A 5 9.65 -8.36 -10.36
N ALA A 6 9.98 -7.44 -11.26
CA ALA A 6 9.94 -6.00 -10.98
C ALA A 6 8.51 -5.51 -10.69
N ILE A 7 7.51 -5.98 -11.44
CA ILE A 7 6.10 -5.62 -11.24
C ILE A 7 5.59 -6.12 -9.88
N ILE A 8 5.94 -7.36 -9.50
CA ILE A 8 5.55 -7.91 -8.19
C ILE A 8 6.14 -7.05 -7.06
N GLY A 9 7.44 -6.73 -7.13
CA GLY A 9 8.09 -5.87 -6.12
C GLY A 9 7.45 -4.49 -6.02
N TYR A 10 7.16 -3.86 -7.17
CA TYR A 10 6.51 -2.56 -7.24
C TYR A 10 5.09 -2.59 -6.63
N SER A 11 4.27 -3.56 -7.03
CA SER A 11 2.89 -3.67 -6.55
C SER A 11 2.80 -3.98 -5.05
N LEU A 12 3.70 -4.83 -4.53
CA LEU A 12 3.79 -5.13 -3.10
C LEU A 12 4.22 -3.92 -2.28
N ASN A 13 5.16 -3.12 -2.78
CA ASN A 13 5.60 -1.90 -2.11
C ASN A 13 4.44 -0.94 -1.84
N ASP A 14 3.62 -0.65 -2.85
CA ASP A 14 2.49 0.26 -2.69
C ASP A 14 1.42 -0.32 -1.75
N THR A 15 1.21 -1.64 -1.82
CA THR A 15 0.25 -2.34 -0.96
C THR A 15 0.66 -2.31 0.52
N ILE A 16 1.94 -2.51 0.84
CA ILE A 16 2.46 -2.47 2.22
C ILE A 16 2.27 -1.07 2.82
N VAL A 17 2.55 -0.01 2.06
CA VAL A 17 2.42 1.38 2.53
C VAL A 17 0.98 1.72 2.91
N VAL A 18 -0.01 1.28 2.11
CA VAL A 18 -1.43 1.49 2.40
C VAL A 18 -1.84 0.71 3.66
N PHE A 19 -1.48 -0.57 3.74
CA PHE A 19 -1.83 -1.40 4.91
C PHE A 19 -1.20 -0.89 6.21
N ASP A 20 0.07 -0.49 6.18
CA ASP A 20 0.74 0.05 7.35
C ASP A 20 0.07 1.35 7.81
N ARG A 21 -0.31 2.22 6.87
CA ARG A 21 -0.98 3.48 7.24
C ARG A 21 -2.36 3.26 7.82
N VAL A 22 -3.12 2.32 7.26
CA VAL A 22 -4.40 1.91 7.86
C VAL A 22 -4.18 1.40 9.28
N ARG A 23 -3.22 0.49 9.48
CA ARG A 23 -2.90 -0.06 10.81
C ARG A 23 -2.50 1.03 11.81
N GLU A 24 -1.72 2.02 11.37
CA GLU A 24 -1.31 3.15 12.19
C GLU A 24 -2.50 4.02 12.57
N ASN A 25 -3.34 4.40 11.61
CA ASN A 25 -4.53 5.21 11.87
C ASN A 25 -5.58 4.48 12.71
N PHE A 26 -5.66 3.14 12.66
CA PHE A 26 -6.48 2.35 13.60
C PHE A 26 -6.05 2.55 15.06
N ARG A 27 -4.75 2.71 15.33
CA ARG A 27 -4.24 2.95 16.69
C ARG A 27 -4.45 4.40 17.15
N LEU A 28 -4.36 5.35 16.23
CA LEU A 28 -4.50 6.79 16.51
C LEU A 28 -5.98 7.22 16.61
N LEU A 29 -6.84 6.69 15.75
CA LEU A 29 -8.25 7.05 15.62
C LEU A 29 -9.17 6.02 16.28
N ARG A 30 -8.98 5.76 17.59
CA ARG A 30 -9.71 4.73 18.36
C ARG A 30 -11.25 4.89 18.36
N LYS A 31 -11.78 6.05 17.97
CA LYS A 31 -13.22 6.35 17.92
C LYS A 31 -13.78 6.39 16.49
N ALA A 32 -12.92 6.34 15.46
CA ALA A 32 -13.36 6.40 14.07
C ALA A 32 -13.86 5.01 13.63
N SER A 33 -14.88 5.01 12.77
CA SER A 33 -15.37 3.76 12.16
C SER A 33 -14.32 3.18 11.20
N LEU A 34 -14.39 1.86 10.92
CA LEU A 34 -13.48 1.18 10.00
C LEU A 34 -13.41 1.89 8.62
N ILE A 35 -14.57 2.30 8.09
CA ILE A 35 -14.68 2.98 6.79
C ILE A 35 -14.03 4.36 6.84
N GLU A 36 -14.25 5.12 7.91
CA GLU A 36 -13.66 6.44 8.09
C GLU A 36 -12.13 6.36 8.20
N ASN A 37 -11.63 5.35 8.92
CA ASN A 37 -10.22 5.09 9.07
C ASN A 37 -9.55 4.75 7.73
N ILE A 38 -10.19 3.87 6.95
CA ILE A 38 -9.74 3.51 5.59
C ILE A 38 -9.71 4.75 4.69
N ASN A 39 -10.75 5.59 4.72
CA ASN A 39 -10.82 6.79 3.89
C ASN A 39 -9.71 7.80 4.22
N ILE A 40 -9.46 8.05 5.51
CA ILE A 40 -8.39 8.92 5.99
C ILE A 40 -7.02 8.36 5.58
N SER A 41 -6.80 7.07 5.79
CA SER A 41 -5.54 6.37 5.46
C SER A 41 -5.27 6.38 3.96
N THR A 42 -6.30 6.14 3.14
CA THR A 42 -6.21 6.20 1.69
C THR A 42 -5.81 7.60 1.24
N THR A 43 -6.49 8.63 1.73
CA THR A 43 -6.18 10.02 1.36
C THR A 43 -4.74 10.43 1.73
N GLN A 44 -4.25 9.99 2.90
CA GLN A 44 -2.89 10.27 3.36
C GLN A 44 -1.81 9.56 2.54
N THR A 45 -2.09 8.35 2.05
CA THR A 45 -1.13 7.57 1.23
C THR A 45 -1.21 7.92 -0.25
N LEU A 46 -2.36 8.41 -0.73
CA LEU A 46 -2.66 8.69 -2.13
C LEU A 46 -1.61 9.55 -2.82
N LEU A 47 -1.20 10.66 -2.19
CA LEU A 47 -0.20 11.57 -2.78
C LEU A 47 1.14 10.86 -2.99
N ARG A 48 1.56 10.05 -2.02
CA ARG A 48 2.83 9.30 -2.08
C ARG A 48 2.76 8.25 -3.18
N THR A 49 1.73 7.41 -3.19
CA THR A 49 1.54 6.35 -4.20
C THR A 49 1.42 6.92 -5.61
N ILE A 50 0.71 8.04 -5.79
CA ILE A 50 0.62 8.69 -7.10
C ILE A 50 1.99 9.26 -7.51
N ALA A 51 2.71 9.93 -6.60
CA ALA A 51 4.01 10.51 -6.92
C ALA A 51 5.05 9.44 -7.30
N THR A 52 5.08 8.30 -6.61
CA THR A 52 5.95 7.17 -6.95
C THR A 52 5.53 6.50 -8.25
N SER A 53 4.23 6.35 -8.48
CA SER A 53 3.70 5.78 -9.73
C SER A 53 4.03 6.64 -10.93
N VAL A 54 3.77 7.94 -10.84
CA VAL A 54 4.03 8.89 -11.94
C VAL A 54 5.53 8.96 -12.24
N SER A 55 6.39 9.04 -11.21
CA SER A 55 7.84 9.07 -11.45
C SER A 55 8.36 7.77 -12.09
N THR A 56 7.81 6.61 -11.69
CA THR A 56 8.15 5.32 -12.30
C THR A 56 7.64 5.24 -13.75
N LEU A 57 6.40 5.69 -14.01
CA LEU A 57 5.84 5.73 -15.36
C LEU A 57 6.62 6.67 -16.28
N LEU A 58 7.13 7.80 -15.78
CA LEU A 58 8.00 8.68 -16.56
C LEU A 58 9.29 7.97 -16.97
N ALA A 59 9.93 7.26 -16.05
CA ALA A 59 11.14 6.50 -16.34
C ALA A 59 10.88 5.36 -17.35
N ILE A 60 9.78 4.61 -17.18
CA ILE A 60 9.38 3.54 -18.11
C ILE A 60 9.00 4.12 -19.48
N SER A 61 8.35 5.28 -19.54
CA SER A 61 7.99 5.94 -20.80
C SER A 61 9.24 6.39 -21.57
N ALA A 62 10.24 6.92 -20.87
CA ALA A 62 11.54 7.21 -21.48
C ALA A 62 12.24 5.93 -21.96
N LEU A 63 12.18 4.85 -21.17
CA LEU A 63 12.73 3.55 -21.55
C LEU A 63 12.04 2.97 -22.78
N TRP A 64 10.72 3.16 -22.90
CA TRP A 64 9.97 2.72 -24.08
C TRP A 64 10.33 3.55 -25.32
N ALA A 65 10.42 4.88 -25.19
CA ALA A 65 10.73 5.77 -26.31
C ALA A 65 12.20 5.69 -26.77
N PHE A 66 13.16 5.49 -25.86
CA PHE A 66 14.59 5.58 -26.14
C PHE A 66 15.36 4.25 -25.95
N GLY A 67 14.71 3.18 -25.46
CA GLY A 67 15.38 1.90 -25.15
C GLY A 67 15.62 0.99 -26.37
N GLY A 68 14.98 1.25 -27.51
CA GLY A 68 15.10 0.46 -28.74
C GLY A 68 14.40 -0.91 -28.67
N ASP A 69 14.45 -1.64 -29.78
CA ASP A 69 13.65 -2.87 -30.03
C ASP A 69 13.87 -3.95 -28.96
N SER A 70 15.10 -4.09 -28.44
CA SER A 70 15.43 -5.08 -27.42
C SER A 70 14.72 -4.88 -26.08
N LEU A 71 14.28 -3.65 -25.77
CA LEU A 71 13.66 -3.28 -24.49
C LEU A 71 12.18 -2.90 -24.63
N GLU A 72 11.64 -2.81 -25.85
CA GLU A 72 10.26 -2.41 -26.08
C GLU A 72 9.26 -3.31 -25.35
N GLY A 73 9.36 -4.64 -25.54
CA GLY A 73 8.48 -5.60 -24.87
C GLY A 73 8.63 -5.61 -23.35
N PHE A 74 9.84 -5.30 -22.84
CA PHE A 74 10.08 -5.17 -21.40
C PHE A 74 9.42 -3.91 -20.83
N SER A 75 9.55 -2.78 -21.52
CA SER A 75 8.97 -1.50 -21.12
C SER A 75 7.44 -1.52 -21.15
N ILE A 76 6.84 -2.13 -22.17
CA ILE A 76 5.38 -2.30 -22.26
C ILE A 76 4.87 -3.17 -21.11
N ALA A 77 5.56 -4.27 -20.80
CA ALA A 77 5.19 -5.12 -19.67
C ALA A 77 5.24 -4.36 -18.34
N LEU A 78 6.30 -3.58 -18.10
CA LEU A 78 6.42 -2.74 -16.92
C LEU A 78 5.34 -1.66 -16.87
N PHE A 79 5.03 -1.01 -17.99
CA PHE A 79 4.03 0.05 -18.07
C PHE A 79 2.65 -0.45 -17.65
N ILE A 80 2.22 -1.58 -18.21
CA ILE A 80 0.94 -2.20 -17.86
C ILE A 80 0.96 -2.68 -16.41
N GLY A 81 2.06 -3.30 -15.96
CA GLY A 81 2.19 -3.81 -14.60
C GLY A 81 2.16 -2.73 -13.53
N VAL A 82 2.80 -1.59 -13.75
CA VAL A 82 2.75 -0.44 -12.84
C VAL A 82 1.35 0.15 -12.78
N LEU A 83 0.68 0.36 -13.92
CA LEU A 83 -0.70 0.85 -13.94
C LEU A 83 -1.66 -0.07 -13.19
N ALA A 84 -1.61 -1.38 -13.49
CA ALA A 84 -2.43 -2.37 -12.81
C ALA A 84 -2.09 -2.45 -11.30
N GLY A 85 -0.81 -2.38 -10.95
CA GLY A 85 -0.32 -2.43 -9.57
C GLY A 85 -0.77 -1.23 -8.74
N THR A 86 -0.65 -0.02 -9.26
CA THR A 86 -1.08 1.22 -8.59
C THR A 86 -2.59 1.26 -8.39
N TYR A 87 -3.36 0.86 -9.41
CA TYR A 87 -4.81 0.78 -9.27
C TYR A 87 -5.21 -0.29 -8.23
N SER A 88 -4.61 -1.48 -8.33
CA SER A 88 -4.85 -2.60 -7.42
C SER A 88 -4.56 -2.24 -5.96
N SER A 89 -3.40 -1.63 -5.67
CA SER A 89 -2.98 -1.32 -4.29
C SER A 89 -3.93 -0.34 -3.59
N ILE A 90 -4.49 0.63 -4.31
CA ILE A 90 -5.41 1.63 -3.74
C ILE A 90 -6.80 1.02 -3.47
N TYR A 91 -7.33 0.23 -4.40
CA TYR A 91 -8.71 -0.26 -4.30
C TYR A 91 -8.84 -1.62 -3.61
N ILE A 92 -7.94 -2.58 -3.88
CA ILE A 92 -8.04 -3.94 -3.34
C ILE A 92 -7.64 -3.98 -1.86
N ALA A 93 -6.66 -3.17 -1.42
CA ALA A 93 -6.28 -3.09 -0.01
C ALA A 93 -7.47 -2.70 0.88
N ASN A 94 -8.25 -1.71 0.44
CA ASN A 94 -9.43 -1.23 1.15
C ASN A 94 -10.53 -2.29 1.23
N VAL A 95 -10.77 -3.04 0.14
CA VAL A 95 -11.77 -4.12 0.11
C VAL A 95 -11.39 -5.27 1.05
N VAL A 96 -10.11 -5.65 1.10
CA VAL A 96 -9.63 -6.71 2.01
C VAL A 96 -9.83 -6.32 3.48
N LEU A 97 -9.57 -5.07 3.83
CA LEU A 97 -9.78 -4.57 5.19
C LEU A 97 -11.26 -4.57 5.61
N ILE A 98 -12.16 -4.23 4.68
CA ILE A 98 -13.61 -4.32 4.90
C ILE A 98 -14.04 -5.77 5.04
N TRP A 99 -13.50 -6.67 4.20
CA TRP A 99 -13.86 -8.08 4.22
C TRP A 99 -13.44 -8.79 5.51
N LEU A 100 -12.29 -8.42 6.08
CA LEU A 100 -11.82 -8.94 7.36
C LEU A 100 -12.64 -8.44 8.57
N ASN A 101 -13.56 -7.48 8.37
CA ASN A 101 -14.49 -6.94 9.36
C ASN A 101 -13.84 -6.67 10.73
N LEU A 102 -12.62 -6.12 10.71
CA LEU A 102 -11.80 -5.94 11.90
C LEU A 102 -12.48 -4.96 12.85
N THR A 103 -12.71 -5.38 14.09
CA THR A 103 -13.14 -4.49 15.16
C THR A 103 -11.94 -3.77 15.74
N THR A 104 -12.16 -2.57 16.26
CA THR A 104 -11.12 -1.74 16.87
C THR A 104 -10.43 -2.46 18.03
N GLU A 105 -11.12 -3.41 18.69
CA GLU A 105 -10.57 -4.22 19.77
C GLU A 105 -9.53 -5.27 19.33
N ASP A 106 -9.62 -5.83 18.12
CA ASP A 106 -8.74 -6.92 17.65
C ASP A 106 -7.30 -6.46 17.32
N LEU A 107 -7.11 -5.16 17.14
CA LEU A 107 -5.83 -4.55 16.72
C LEU A 107 -5.15 -3.74 17.83
N ILE A 108 -5.82 -3.57 18.98
CA ILE A 108 -5.24 -2.98 20.19
C ILE A 108 -4.53 -4.12 20.93
N PRO A 109 -3.19 -4.13 21.01
CA PRO A 109 -2.51 -5.10 21.87
C PRO A 109 -3.04 -4.91 23.29
N PRO A 110 -3.37 -5.98 24.02
CA PRO A 110 -3.84 -5.86 25.39
C PRO A 110 -2.83 -5.02 26.16
N VAL A 111 -3.30 -4.00 26.86
CA VAL A 111 -2.46 -3.24 27.77
C VAL A 111 -1.93 -4.26 28.76
N VAL A 112 -0.67 -4.65 28.62
CA VAL A 112 0.03 -5.39 29.65
C VAL A 112 0.11 -4.40 30.79
N VAL A 113 -0.87 -4.48 31.69
CA VAL A 113 -0.77 -3.85 32.99
C VAL A 113 0.42 -4.58 33.61
N GLU A 114 1.60 -3.97 33.51
CA GLU A 114 2.71 -4.27 34.39
C GLU A 114 2.11 -4.18 35.78
N LYS A 115 1.80 -5.34 36.37
CA LYS A 115 1.42 -5.43 37.76
C LYS A 115 2.55 -4.71 38.47
N ALA A 116 2.25 -3.53 39.01
CA ALA A 116 3.08 -2.91 40.02
C ALA A 116 3.42 -4.05 40.99
N ASP A 117 4.70 -4.40 41.00
CA ASP A 117 5.29 -5.33 41.92
C ASP A 117 5.30 -4.61 43.28
N ASP A 118 4.10 -4.44 43.84
CA ASP A 118 3.90 -4.06 45.23
C ASP A 118 4.20 -5.32 46.06
N LEU A 119 5.49 -5.69 46.09
CA LEU A 119 6.04 -6.50 47.15
C LEU A 119 6.36 -5.57 48.33
N PRO A 120 5.77 -5.80 49.52
CA PRO A 120 5.94 -4.96 50.71
C PRO A 120 7.36 -5.01 51.29
#